data_AF-A0A9E1WUF6-F1
#
_entry.id   AF-A0A9E1WUF6-F1
#
_cell.length_a   1.000
_cell.length_b   1.000
_cell.length_c   1.000
_cell.angle_alpha   90.00
_cell.angle_beta   90.00
_cell.angle_gamma   90.00
#
_symmetry.space_group_name_H-M   'P 1'
#
loop_
_entity.id
_entity.type
_entity.pdbx_description
1 polymer ?
#
loop_
_entity_poly.entity_id
_entity_poly.type
_entity_poly.pdbx_seq_one_letter_code
_entity_poly.pdbx_strand_id
1 'polypeptide(L)'
;INCGLVEEAGMACVAPKTWTGMYAMAKAINDNTSAAGVGLTGKDFDNTMHQFLNYLYSNGGSVNDAATGEITFNSPETIETLEFYGKLAGVAQEGPMGYERSQLTQLYNDGQIGMYINGPWGAGQHNDNIAEIVVPIPAGPSGSSGTLLITDSIAVFKGSANEDLAMELASMLSSGEAQYDLDKSWGLTPIMQYEKMMDDVYYTTDYWQTFVAPIGSGGPEPMFEDFKALQAGINGAIQGMILGEGSAADLVAEAAEILAEGN
;
A
#
# COMPACT_ATOMS: atom_id res chain seq x y z
N ILE A 1 11.23 7.07 -3.88
CA ILE A 1 12.57 6.42 -4.00
C ILE A 1 13.60 7.53 -3.91
N ASN A 2 14.54 7.47 -2.97
CA ASN A 2 15.55 8.51 -2.77
C ASN A 2 16.70 8.31 -3.78
N CYS A 3 16.77 9.15 -4.80
CA CYS A 3 17.77 9.05 -5.85
C CYS A 3 19.19 9.31 -5.34
N GLY A 4 19.36 10.20 -4.35
CA GLY A 4 20.67 10.43 -3.74
C GLY A 4 21.26 9.15 -3.15
N LEU A 5 20.45 8.39 -2.39
CA LEU A 5 20.86 7.11 -1.82
C LEU A 5 21.09 6.04 -2.89
N VAL A 6 20.28 6.00 -3.95
CA VAL A 6 20.47 5.06 -5.06
C VAL A 6 21.79 5.33 -5.80
N GLU A 7 22.11 6.60 -6.04
CA GLU A 7 23.34 7.02 -6.72
C GLU A 7 24.58 6.83 -5.84
N GLU A 8 24.49 7.12 -4.54
CA GLU A 8 25.52 6.82 -3.55
C GLU A 8 25.84 5.32 -3.51
N ALA A 9 24.81 4.48 -3.62
CA ALA A 9 24.93 3.03 -3.72
C ALA A 9 25.54 2.53 -5.04
N GLY A 10 25.89 3.42 -5.97
CA GLY A 10 26.50 3.09 -7.25
C GLY A 10 25.52 2.62 -8.32
N MET A 11 24.22 2.90 -8.17
CA MET A 11 23.18 2.57 -9.14
C MET A 11 22.60 3.82 -9.80
N ALA A 12 22.09 3.69 -11.03
CA ALA A 12 21.29 4.77 -11.63
C ALA A 12 19.90 4.82 -10.98
N CYS A 13 19.42 6.02 -10.64
CA CYS A 13 18.07 6.21 -10.13
C CYS A 13 17.02 6.07 -11.24
N VAL A 14 16.62 4.83 -11.52
CA VAL A 14 15.61 4.49 -12.54
C VAL A 14 14.51 3.65 -11.93
N ALA A 15 13.27 3.89 -12.36
CA ALA A 15 12.10 3.18 -11.84
C ALA A 15 12.24 1.65 -12.02
N PRO A 16 12.30 0.85 -10.93
CA PRO A 16 12.30 -0.60 -11.05
C PRO A 16 10.94 -1.07 -11.59
N LYS A 17 10.95 -1.98 -12.56
CA LYS A 17 9.72 -2.51 -13.19
C LYS A 17 9.26 -3.84 -12.60
N THR A 18 10.15 -4.52 -11.89
CA THR A 18 9.87 -5.82 -11.25
C THR A 18 10.33 -5.82 -9.80
N TRP A 19 9.77 -6.71 -8.99
CA TRP A 19 10.23 -6.98 -7.64
C TRP A 19 11.72 -7.33 -7.57
N THR A 20 12.23 -8.09 -8.55
CA THR A 20 13.67 -8.39 -8.63
C THR A 20 14.50 -7.12 -8.77
N GLY A 21 14.09 -6.20 -9.65
CA GLY A 21 14.77 -4.91 -9.81
C GLY A 21 14.68 -4.04 -8.56
N MET A 22 13.51 -4.01 -7.92
CA MET A 22 13.30 -3.31 -6.65
C MET A 22 14.19 -3.86 -5.53
N TYR A 23 14.22 -5.17 -5.35
CA TYR A 23 15.06 -5.81 -4.35
C TYR A 23 16.56 -5.57 -4.62
N ALA A 24 16.99 -5.63 -5.89
CA ALA A 24 18.37 -5.34 -6.24
C ALA A 24 18.76 -3.90 -5.87
N MET A 25 17.87 -2.93 -6.12
CA MET A 25 18.06 -1.54 -5.70
C MET A 25 18.10 -1.40 -4.17
N ALA A 26 17.15 -2.00 -3.45
CA ALA A 26 17.13 -1.99 -1.99
C ALA A 26 18.43 -2.58 -1.42
N LYS A 27 18.85 -3.73 -1.94
CA LYS A 27 20.06 -4.40 -1.52
C LYS A 27 21.30 -3.55 -1.79
N ALA A 28 21.40 -2.89 -2.94
CA ALA A 28 22.54 -2.04 -3.23
C ALA A 28 22.65 -0.88 -2.25
N ILE A 29 21.54 -0.23 -1.91
CA ILE A 29 21.50 0.83 -0.89
C ILE A 29 21.96 0.28 0.46
N ASN A 30 21.41 -0.85 0.88
CA ASN A 30 21.73 -1.49 2.16
C ASN A 30 23.19 -1.93 2.27
N ASP A 31 23.79 -2.41 1.17
CA ASP A 31 25.17 -2.93 1.17
C ASP A 31 26.23 -1.82 1.04
N ASN A 32 25.89 -0.68 0.39
CA ASN A 32 26.87 0.33 -0.01
C ASN A 32 26.66 1.71 0.64
N THR A 33 25.62 1.88 1.46
CA THR A 33 25.35 3.12 2.21
C THR A 33 25.10 2.79 3.69
N SER A 34 24.89 3.80 4.53
CA SER A 34 24.43 3.60 5.92
C SER A 34 22.90 3.49 6.05
N ALA A 35 22.16 3.69 4.96
CA ALA A 35 20.71 3.61 4.95
C ALA A 35 20.23 2.18 4.71
N ALA A 36 19.07 1.84 5.25
CA ALA A 36 18.39 0.62 4.86
C ALA A 36 17.82 0.77 3.44
N GLY A 37 17.73 -0.34 2.72
CA GLY A 37 17.26 -0.35 1.34
C GLY A 37 15.80 0.04 1.18
N VAL A 38 14.96 -0.40 2.12
CA VAL A 38 13.52 -0.21 2.07
C VAL A 38 12.94 0.03 3.47
N GLY A 39 11.92 0.88 3.56
CA GLY A 39 11.04 1.03 4.71
C GLY A 39 9.97 -0.04 4.68
N LEU A 40 9.94 -0.89 5.70
CA LEU A 40 8.99 -2.01 5.81
C LEU A 40 8.19 -1.91 7.12
N THR A 41 6.87 -1.91 7.05
CA THR A 41 6.01 -1.98 8.23
C THR A 41 5.85 -3.43 8.69
N GLY A 42 5.95 -3.67 9.99
CA GLY A 42 5.67 -4.99 10.59
C GLY A 42 4.84 -4.91 11.87
N LYS A 43 4.49 -3.70 12.31
CA LYS A 43 3.68 -3.49 13.52
C LYS A 43 2.30 -4.12 13.33
N ASP A 44 1.72 -4.65 14.41
CA ASP A 44 0.33 -5.12 14.37
C ASP A 44 -0.63 -3.93 14.27
N PHE A 45 -0.83 -3.47 13.04
CA PHE A 45 -1.62 -2.31 12.66
C PHE A 45 -2.02 -2.44 11.19
N ASP A 46 -3.05 -1.70 10.78
CA ASP A 46 -3.66 -1.81 9.45
C ASP A 46 -2.66 -1.60 8.30
N ASN A 47 -1.75 -0.64 8.44
CA ASN A 47 -0.84 -0.28 7.36
C ASN A 47 0.24 -1.34 7.06
N THR A 48 0.45 -2.31 7.95
CA THR A 48 1.26 -3.50 7.66
C THR A 48 0.58 -4.40 6.64
N MET A 49 -0.68 -4.77 6.88
CA MET A 49 -1.52 -5.45 5.91
C MET A 49 -1.61 -4.63 4.61
N HIS A 50 -1.80 -3.31 4.70
CA HIS A 50 -1.90 -2.47 3.50
C HIS A 50 -0.63 -2.49 2.65
N GLN A 51 0.55 -2.43 3.28
CA GLN A 51 1.81 -2.53 2.54
C GLN A 51 1.93 -3.89 1.84
N PHE A 52 1.54 -4.97 2.52
CA PHE A 52 1.51 -6.31 1.93
C PHE A 52 0.54 -6.42 0.75
N LEU A 53 -0.67 -5.87 0.87
CA LEU A 53 -1.70 -5.94 -0.19
C LEU A 53 -1.25 -5.25 -1.48
N ASN A 54 -0.47 -4.16 -1.38
CA ASN A 54 0.15 -3.54 -2.56
C ASN A 54 1.01 -4.53 -3.35
N TYR A 55 1.83 -5.32 -2.64
CA TYR A 55 2.61 -6.37 -3.28
C TYR A 55 1.68 -7.48 -3.79
N LEU A 56 0.75 -7.98 -2.97
CA LEU A 56 -0.18 -9.06 -3.37
C LEU A 56 -0.87 -8.77 -4.71
N TYR A 57 -1.46 -7.59 -4.85
CA TYR A 57 -2.13 -7.18 -6.09
C TYR A 57 -1.14 -6.98 -7.25
N SER A 58 0.06 -6.49 -6.99
CA SER A 58 1.11 -6.43 -8.02
C SER A 58 1.62 -7.80 -8.47
N ASN A 59 1.32 -8.87 -7.72
CA ASN A 59 1.62 -10.26 -8.07
C ASN A 59 0.42 -11.01 -8.64
N GLY A 60 -0.75 -10.37 -8.75
CA GLY A 60 -1.97 -11.00 -9.24
C GLY A 60 -2.73 -11.84 -8.22
N GLY A 61 -2.34 -11.79 -6.94
CA GLY A 61 -3.07 -12.46 -5.86
C GLY A 61 -4.26 -11.65 -5.34
N SER A 62 -5.10 -12.28 -4.53
CA SER A 62 -6.28 -11.68 -3.90
C SER A 62 -6.57 -12.29 -2.54
N VAL A 63 -7.22 -11.53 -1.65
CA VAL A 63 -7.63 -12.02 -0.32
C VAL A 63 -8.92 -12.82 -0.39
N ASN A 64 -9.91 -12.29 -1.09
CA ASN A 64 -11.19 -12.93 -1.36
C ASN A 64 -11.69 -12.57 -2.77
N ASP A 65 -12.58 -13.41 -3.31
CA ASP A 65 -13.35 -13.08 -4.49
C ASP A 65 -14.38 -12.00 -4.12
N ALA A 66 -14.31 -10.85 -4.79
CA ALA A 66 -15.16 -9.71 -4.46
C ALA A 66 -16.67 -9.94 -4.75
N ALA A 67 -17.01 -10.91 -5.60
CA ALA A 67 -18.39 -11.20 -5.97
C ALA A 67 -19.04 -12.27 -5.08
N THR A 68 -18.27 -13.27 -4.66
CA THR A 68 -18.77 -14.40 -3.86
C THR A 68 -18.40 -14.30 -2.37
N GLY A 69 -17.38 -13.51 -2.04
CA GLY A 69 -16.77 -13.47 -0.71
C GLY A 69 -15.87 -14.67 -0.43
N GLU A 70 -15.66 -15.60 -1.38
CA GLU A 70 -14.84 -16.79 -1.15
C GLU A 70 -13.38 -16.41 -0.85
N ILE A 71 -12.80 -16.98 0.21
CA ILE A 71 -11.40 -16.72 0.57
C ILE A 71 -10.46 -17.32 -0.48
N THR A 72 -9.68 -16.47 -1.14
CA THR A 72 -8.69 -16.85 -2.14
C THR A 72 -7.25 -16.70 -1.63
N PHE A 73 -7.08 -16.32 -0.36
CA PHE A 73 -5.79 -15.95 0.21
C PHE A 73 -4.77 -17.09 0.18
N ASN A 74 -5.19 -18.35 0.27
CA ASN A 74 -4.30 -19.51 0.18
C ASN A 74 -3.97 -19.87 -1.28
N SER A 75 -3.24 -18.99 -1.95
CA SER A 75 -2.83 -19.11 -3.35
C SER A 75 -1.29 -19.11 -3.50
N PRO A 76 -0.75 -19.68 -4.60
CA PRO A 76 0.67 -19.55 -4.93
C PRO A 76 1.14 -18.08 -4.95
N GLU A 77 0.32 -17.17 -5.46
CA GLU A 77 0.63 -15.74 -5.57
C GLU A 77 0.78 -15.09 -4.18
N THR A 78 -0.04 -15.48 -3.20
CA THR A 78 0.09 -15.01 -1.82
C THR A 78 1.35 -15.56 -1.16
N ILE A 79 1.67 -16.85 -1.37
CA ILE A 79 2.89 -17.47 -0.84
C ILE A 79 4.13 -16.74 -1.38
N GLU A 80 4.20 -16.51 -2.70
CA GLU A 80 5.27 -15.75 -3.35
C GLU A 80 5.39 -14.32 -2.78
N THR A 81 4.25 -13.67 -2.52
CA THR A 81 4.21 -12.32 -1.94
C THR A 81 4.76 -12.32 -0.53
N LEU A 82 4.39 -13.30 0.29
CA LEU A 82 4.87 -13.41 1.67
C LEU A 82 6.37 -13.71 1.72
N GLU A 83 6.86 -14.61 0.87
CA GLU A 83 8.29 -14.85 0.71
C GLU A 83 9.05 -13.58 0.31
N PHE A 84 8.49 -12.80 -0.61
CA PHE A 84 9.07 -11.53 -1.02
C PHE A 84 9.10 -10.51 0.12
N TYR A 85 8.04 -10.42 0.92
CA TYR A 85 7.98 -9.55 2.09
C TYR A 85 9.05 -9.94 3.14
N GLY A 86 9.18 -11.22 3.44
CA GLY A 86 10.24 -11.75 4.31
C GLY A 86 11.65 -11.46 3.77
N LYS A 87 11.83 -11.57 2.45
CA LYS A 87 13.09 -11.22 1.78
C LYS A 87 13.40 -9.71 1.88
N LEU A 88 12.40 -8.84 1.75
CA LEU A 88 12.56 -7.39 1.95
C LEU A 88 12.98 -7.05 3.38
N ALA A 89 12.52 -7.80 4.38
CA ALA A 89 12.91 -7.59 5.77
C ALA A 89 14.43 -7.71 5.98
N GLY A 90 15.13 -8.52 5.16
CA GLY A 90 16.59 -8.63 5.19
C GLY A 90 17.36 -7.43 4.64
N VAL A 91 16.68 -6.47 4.01
CA VAL A 91 17.25 -5.19 3.51
C VAL A 91 16.44 -3.98 3.99
N ALA A 92 15.62 -4.18 5.02
CA ALA A 92 14.78 -3.15 5.62
C ALA A 92 15.47 -2.50 6.83
N GLN A 93 14.88 -1.42 7.34
CA GLN A 93 15.33 -0.82 8.59
C GLN A 93 15.23 -1.83 9.76
N GLU A 94 16.12 -1.69 10.75
CA GLU A 94 16.15 -2.58 11.91
C GLU A 94 14.82 -2.56 12.68
N GLY A 95 14.34 -3.74 13.09
CA GLY A 95 13.13 -3.88 13.88
C GLY A 95 11.85 -3.39 13.17
N PRO A 96 11.51 -3.87 11.95
CA PRO A 96 10.35 -3.39 11.20
C PRO A 96 9.02 -3.53 11.96
N MET A 97 8.96 -4.47 12.92
CA MET A 97 7.86 -4.67 13.87
C MET A 97 7.48 -3.44 14.71
N GLY A 98 8.41 -2.50 14.88
CA GLY A 98 8.17 -1.26 15.63
C GLY A 98 7.57 -0.13 14.80
N TYR A 99 7.43 -0.28 13.48
CA TYR A 99 7.13 0.80 12.56
C TYR A 99 5.79 0.63 11.86
N GLU A 100 5.06 1.73 11.79
CA GLU A 100 3.91 1.98 10.93
C GLU A 100 4.29 3.00 9.84
N ARG A 101 3.46 3.15 8.80
CA ARG A 101 3.79 3.98 7.62
C ARG A 101 4.17 5.44 7.95
N SER A 102 3.57 6.03 8.99
CA SER A 102 3.88 7.40 9.44
C SER A 102 5.33 7.53 9.90
N GLN A 103 5.85 6.57 10.67
CA GLN A 103 7.23 6.58 11.14
C GLN A 103 8.23 6.33 10.01
N LEU A 104 7.87 5.56 8.98
CA LEU A 104 8.72 5.39 7.80
C LEU A 104 8.96 6.70 7.04
N THR A 105 7.95 7.59 7.01
CA THR A 105 8.11 8.92 6.38
C THR A 105 9.19 9.74 7.09
N GLN A 106 9.27 9.65 8.42
CA GLN A 106 10.35 10.30 9.18
C GLN A 106 11.71 9.70 8.86
N LEU A 107 11.83 8.35 8.82
CA LEU A 107 13.09 7.69 8.43
C LEU A 107 13.53 8.09 7.01
N TYR A 108 12.58 8.26 6.09
CA TYR A 108 12.87 8.68 4.73
C TYR A 108 13.44 10.11 4.71
N ASN A 109 12.83 11.02 5.47
CA ASN A 109 13.28 12.40 5.63
C ASN A 109 14.66 12.53 6.28
N ASP A 110 14.98 11.62 7.20
CA ASP A 110 16.27 11.53 7.86
C ASP A 110 17.33 10.80 7.00
N GLY A 111 16.98 10.37 5.78
CA GLY A 111 17.87 9.66 4.87
C GLY A 111 18.24 8.25 5.34
N GLN A 112 17.45 7.66 6.23
CA GLN A 112 17.73 6.35 6.84
C GLN A 112 17.15 5.17 6.05
N ILE A 113 16.24 5.44 5.10
CA ILE A 113 15.68 4.43 4.19
C ILE A 113 15.71 4.92 2.74
N GLY A 114 16.04 4.04 1.79
CA GLY A 114 16.14 4.36 0.37
C GLY A 114 14.82 4.40 -0.39
N MET A 115 13.87 3.58 0.02
CA MET A 115 12.57 3.41 -0.66
C MET A 115 11.49 3.08 0.36
N TYR A 116 10.25 3.45 0.12
CA TYR A 116 9.10 2.93 0.87
C TYR A 116 7.81 3.13 0.07
N ILE A 117 6.73 2.50 0.51
CA ILE A 117 5.40 2.65 -0.10
C ILE A 117 4.63 3.73 0.66
N ASN A 118 4.11 4.72 -0.08
CA ASN A 118 3.23 5.76 0.46
C ASN A 118 2.20 6.20 -0.60
N GLY A 119 1.17 6.93 -0.17
CA GLY A 119 0.18 7.50 -1.08
C GLY A 119 0.58 8.86 -1.66
N PRO A 120 -0.29 9.47 -2.50
CA PRO A 120 0.00 10.73 -3.17
C PRO A 120 0.18 11.92 -2.22
N TRP A 121 -0.33 11.84 -0.99
CA TRP A 121 -0.08 12.86 0.04
C TRP A 121 1.40 12.93 0.45
N GLY A 122 2.21 11.90 0.17
CA GLY A 122 3.62 11.82 0.55
C GLY A 122 4.49 12.93 -0.04
N ALA A 123 4.19 13.43 -1.24
CA ALA A 123 4.96 14.53 -1.85
C ALA A 123 4.97 15.81 -0.99
N GLY A 124 3.91 16.06 -0.22
CA GLY A 124 3.86 17.19 0.72
C GLY A 124 4.53 16.93 2.07
N GLN A 125 5.05 15.72 2.30
CA GLN A 125 5.63 15.30 3.58
C GLN A 125 7.15 15.11 3.53
N HIS A 126 7.75 15.14 2.35
CA HIS A 126 9.19 14.97 2.17
C HIS A 126 9.95 16.30 2.25
N ASN A 127 11.19 16.26 2.74
CA ASN A 127 12.06 17.42 2.75
C ASN A 127 12.48 17.81 1.31
N ASP A 128 12.43 19.11 0.99
CA ASP A 128 12.71 19.66 -0.36
C ASP A 128 14.11 19.30 -0.93
N ASN A 129 15.06 18.91 -0.09
CA ASN A 129 16.42 18.56 -0.48
C ASN A 129 16.57 17.09 -0.91
N ILE A 130 15.53 16.27 -0.77
CA ILE A 130 15.54 14.87 -1.20
C ILE A 130 15.20 14.82 -2.70
N ALA A 131 16.19 14.50 -3.52
CA ALA A 131 15.95 14.15 -4.91
C ALA A 131 15.25 12.78 -4.95
N GLU A 132 13.99 12.75 -5.38
CA GLU A 132 13.21 11.52 -5.44
C GLU A 132 12.53 11.25 -6.77
N ILE A 133 12.26 9.98 -7.02
CA ILE A 133 11.28 9.53 -8.00
C ILE A 133 10.14 8.79 -7.32
N VAL A 134 8.93 9.03 -7.81
CA VAL A 134 7.72 8.28 -7.46
C VAL A 134 7.38 7.37 -8.62
N VAL A 135 7.08 6.11 -8.31
CA VAL A 135 6.89 5.05 -9.31
C VAL A 135 5.74 4.15 -8.88
N PRO A 136 5.04 3.50 -9.82
CA PRO A 136 4.05 2.48 -9.47
C PRO A 136 4.72 1.31 -8.74
N ILE A 137 3.95 0.56 -7.95
CA ILE A 137 4.43 -0.68 -7.34
C ILE A 137 4.94 -1.62 -8.44
N PRO A 138 6.21 -2.06 -8.40
CA PRO A 138 6.77 -2.92 -9.43
C PRO A 138 6.02 -4.25 -9.55
N ALA A 139 5.96 -4.83 -10.75
CA ALA A 139 5.26 -6.10 -10.95
C ALA A 139 5.95 -7.26 -10.22
N GLY A 140 5.13 -8.11 -9.59
CA GLY A 140 5.54 -9.42 -9.12
C GLY A 140 5.75 -10.42 -10.26
N PRO A 141 6.32 -11.60 -9.99
CA PRO A 141 6.57 -12.63 -11.01
C PRO A 141 5.30 -13.11 -11.74
N SER A 142 4.14 -13.08 -11.07
CA SER A 142 2.88 -13.65 -11.56
C SER A 142 1.85 -12.59 -11.98
N GLY A 143 2.20 -11.30 -11.84
CA GLY A 143 1.27 -10.20 -12.03
C GLY A 143 1.79 -9.06 -12.92
N SER A 144 1.11 -7.94 -12.79
CA SER A 144 1.50 -6.66 -13.39
C SER A 144 1.50 -5.59 -12.29
N SER A 145 1.93 -4.36 -12.57
CA SER A 145 1.82 -3.31 -11.55
C SER A 145 0.37 -3.18 -11.07
N GLY A 146 0.18 -3.27 -9.75
CA GLY A 146 -1.12 -3.19 -9.07
C GLY A 146 -0.93 -2.51 -7.72
N THR A 147 -2.01 -1.96 -7.18
CA THR A 147 -1.99 -1.18 -5.93
C THR A 147 -3.18 -1.55 -5.06
N LEU A 148 -3.05 -1.34 -3.75
CA LEU A 148 -4.20 -1.35 -2.86
C LEU A 148 -5.07 -0.10 -3.11
N LEU A 149 -6.39 -0.29 -3.13
CA LEU A 149 -7.39 0.76 -3.18
C LEU A 149 -8.12 0.83 -1.84
N ILE A 150 -8.07 2.00 -1.19
CA ILE A 150 -8.78 2.29 0.05
C ILE A 150 -9.76 3.42 -0.22
N THR A 151 -10.94 3.35 0.39
CA THR A 151 -11.95 4.41 0.35
C THR A 151 -12.41 4.75 1.75
N ASP A 152 -12.50 6.05 2.05
CA ASP A 152 -13.20 6.52 3.23
C ASP A 152 -14.68 6.70 2.91
N SER A 153 -15.55 6.27 3.83
CA SER A 153 -17.00 6.34 3.66
C SER A 153 -17.66 7.21 4.73
N ILE A 154 -18.68 7.97 4.35
CA ILE A 154 -19.54 8.70 5.29
C ILE A 154 -20.77 7.83 5.58
N ALA A 155 -20.96 7.47 6.85
CA ALA A 155 -22.11 6.70 7.30
C ALA A 155 -23.05 7.54 8.18
N VAL A 156 -24.36 7.40 7.95
CA VAL A 156 -25.40 7.98 8.82
C VAL A 156 -26.05 6.86 9.62
N PHE A 157 -26.00 6.98 10.94
CA PHE A 157 -26.58 5.97 11.83
C PHE A 157 -28.10 6.02 11.82
N LYS A 158 -28.71 4.83 11.66
CA LYS A 158 -30.15 4.63 11.79
C LYS A 158 -30.63 5.06 13.18
N GLY A 159 -31.71 5.83 13.21
CA GLY A 159 -32.32 6.36 14.45
C GLY A 159 -31.63 7.62 14.98
N SER A 160 -30.74 8.25 14.20
CA SER A 160 -30.20 9.57 14.55
C SER A 160 -31.34 10.60 14.62
N ALA A 161 -31.22 11.57 15.54
CA ALA A 161 -32.30 12.51 15.83
C ALA A 161 -32.72 13.38 14.61
N ASN A 162 -31.86 13.50 13.60
CA ASN A 162 -32.10 14.26 12.37
C ASN A 162 -31.60 13.47 11.15
N GLU A 163 -32.02 12.20 11.02
CA GLU A 163 -31.52 11.27 10.00
C GLU A 163 -31.62 11.82 8.56
N ASP A 164 -32.76 12.42 8.19
CA ASP A 164 -32.96 12.99 6.86
C ASP A 164 -31.95 14.12 6.54
N LEU A 165 -31.73 15.02 7.51
CA LEU A 165 -30.77 16.13 7.34
C LEU A 165 -29.32 15.64 7.34
N ALA A 166 -29.01 14.62 8.15
CA ALA A 166 -27.69 13.98 8.14
C ALA A 166 -27.41 13.29 6.80
N MET A 167 -28.42 12.62 6.22
CA MET A 167 -28.33 12.04 4.88
C MET A 167 -28.14 13.10 3.79
N GLU A 168 -28.87 14.22 3.87
CA GLU A 168 -28.69 15.35 2.94
C GLU A 168 -27.26 15.90 3.01
N LEU A 169 -26.75 16.14 4.22
CA LEU A 169 -25.37 16.60 4.41
C LEU A 169 -24.34 15.60 3.86
N ALA A 170 -24.50 14.30 4.17
CA ALA A 170 -23.58 13.27 3.69
C ALA A 170 -23.56 13.20 2.16
N SER A 171 -24.72 13.34 1.50
CA SER A 171 -24.81 13.39 0.03
C SER A 171 -24.18 14.65 -0.55
N MET A 172 -24.30 15.80 0.12
CA MET A 172 -23.65 17.03 -0.33
C MET A 172 -22.13 16.95 -0.24
N LEU A 173 -21.59 16.38 0.84
CA LEU A 173 -20.14 16.28 1.05
C LEU A 173 -19.49 15.27 0.09
N SER A 174 -20.20 14.23 -0.31
CA SER A 174 -19.68 13.13 -1.13
C SER A 174 -20.03 13.23 -2.62
N SER A 175 -20.36 14.42 -3.14
CA SER A 175 -20.73 14.60 -4.55
C SER A 175 -20.10 15.82 -5.22
N GLY A 176 -19.92 15.72 -6.54
CA GLY A 176 -19.58 16.86 -7.40
C GLY A 176 -18.30 17.59 -6.99
N GLU A 177 -18.41 18.90 -6.91
CA GLU A 177 -17.31 19.81 -6.55
C GLU A 177 -16.84 19.62 -5.10
N ALA A 178 -17.73 19.27 -4.18
CA ALA A 178 -17.35 19.08 -2.76
C ALA A 178 -16.40 17.89 -2.58
N GLN A 179 -16.68 16.76 -3.24
CA GLN A 179 -15.77 15.60 -3.22
C GLN A 179 -14.46 15.93 -3.97
N TYR A 180 -14.54 16.62 -5.11
CA TYR A 180 -13.34 17.02 -5.85
C TYR A 180 -12.42 17.92 -5.04
N ASP A 181 -12.99 18.90 -4.32
CA ASP A 181 -12.25 19.78 -3.43
C ASP A 181 -11.58 19.02 -2.29
N LEU A 182 -12.26 18.03 -1.70
CA LEU A 182 -11.68 17.16 -0.69
C LEU A 182 -10.50 16.36 -1.27
N ASP A 183 -10.73 15.63 -2.37
CA ASP A 183 -9.70 14.77 -2.96
C ASP A 183 -8.46 15.60 -3.35
N LYS A 184 -8.67 16.76 -3.98
CA LYS A 184 -7.58 17.66 -4.37
C LYS A 184 -6.83 18.23 -3.17
N SER A 185 -7.55 18.74 -2.17
CA SER A 185 -6.93 19.44 -1.03
C SER A 185 -6.18 18.49 -0.10
N TRP A 186 -6.60 17.23 -0.01
CA TRP A 186 -5.95 16.21 0.82
C TRP A 186 -4.91 15.38 0.05
N GLY A 187 -4.81 15.54 -1.28
CA GLY A 187 -3.90 14.76 -2.10
C GLY A 187 -4.33 13.30 -2.22
N LEU A 188 -5.63 13.06 -2.41
CA LEU A 188 -6.22 11.75 -2.62
C LEU A 188 -6.42 11.48 -4.12
N THR A 189 -6.35 10.20 -4.50
CA THR A 189 -6.71 9.74 -5.85
C THR A 189 -8.19 9.98 -6.14
N PRO A 190 -8.57 10.21 -7.41
CA PRO A 190 -9.96 10.50 -7.76
C PRO A 190 -10.87 9.31 -7.51
N ILE A 191 -11.98 9.52 -6.79
CA ILE A 191 -13.03 8.51 -6.61
C ILE A 191 -14.19 8.64 -7.63
N MET A 192 -14.21 9.75 -8.39
CA MET A 192 -15.18 10.01 -9.46
C MET A 192 -14.46 10.24 -10.79
N GLN A 193 -15.22 10.11 -11.89
CA GLN A 193 -14.76 10.42 -13.25
C GLN A 193 -14.81 11.93 -13.49
N TYR A 194 -13.97 12.69 -12.78
CA TYR A 194 -13.97 14.16 -12.81
C TYR A 194 -13.76 14.73 -14.22
N GLU A 195 -13.04 14.04 -15.10
CA GLU A 195 -12.86 14.44 -16.51
C GLU A 195 -14.18 14.50 -17.30
N LYS A 196 -15.25 13.87 -16.80
CA LYS A 196 -16.60 13.97 -17.38
C LYS A 196 -17.45 15.08 -16.75
N MET A 197 -16.95 15.69 -15.68
CA MET A 197 -17.67 16.64 -14.85
C MET A 197 -17.08 18.05 -14.95
N MET A 198 -15.81 18.18 -15.30
CA MET A 198 -15.07 19.45 -15.37
C MET A 198 -13.95 19.43 -16.42
N ASP A 199 -13.58 20.61 -16.90
CA ASP A 199 -12.60 20.76 -18.00
C ASP A 199 -11.13 20.75 -17.53
N ASP A 200 -10.83 21.26 -16.33
CA ASP A 200 -9.46 21.39 -15.79
C ASP A 200 -9.27 20.52 -14.54
N VAL A 201 -8.76 19.31 -14.74
CA VAL A 201 -8.63 18.28 -13.72
C VAL A 201 -7.22 18.27 -13.13
N TYR A 202 -7.14 18.26 -11.79
CA TYR A 202 -5.90 18.28 -10.99
C TYR A 202 -4.95 17.10 -11.28
N TYR A 203 -5.50 15.96 -11.72
CA TYR A 203 -4.82 14.67 -11.86
C TYR A 203 -4.00 14.49 -13.15
N THR A 204 -3.70 15.56 -13.88
CA THR A 204 -3.11 15.50 -15.24
C THR A 204 -1.58 15.41 -15.28
N THR A 205 -0.88 15.64 -14.17
CA THR A 205 0.60 15.60 -14.11
C THR A 205 1.16 14.18 -14.10
N ASP A 206 2.43 14.00 -14.50
CA ASP A 206 3.14 12.70 -14.44
C ASP A 206 3.16 12.10 -13.02
N TYR A 207 3.25 12.96 -12.00
CA TYR A 207 3.13 12.56 -10.60
C TYR A 207 1.78 11.86 -10.35
N TRP A 208 0.68 12.51 -10.73
CA TRP A 208 -0.66 11.95 -10.56
C TRP A 208 -0.91 10.71 -11.41
N GLN A 209 -0.38 10.65 -12.64
CA GLN A 209 -0.50 9.48 -13.50
C GLN A 209 0.16 8.23 -12.91
N THR A 210 1.14 8.40 -12.01
CA THR A 210 1.75 7.29 -11.27
C THR A 210 0.75 6.59 -10.32
N PHE A 211 -0.24 7.34 -9.81
CA PHE A 211 -1.27 6.82 -8.91
C PHE A 211 -2.58 6.50 -9.62
N VAL A 212 -2.95 7.24 -10.67
CA VAL A 212 -4.22 7.05 -11.38
C VAL A 212 -4.16 5.85 -12.35
N ALA A 213 -3.06 5.66 -13.08
CA ALA A 213 -2.96 4.60 -14.07
C ALA A 213 -3.11 3.17 -13.48
N PRO A 214 -2.55 2.86 -12.28
CA PRO A 214 -2.69 1.53 -11.68
C PRO A 214 -4.04 1.26 -11.00
N ILE A 215 -4.97 2.23 -10.92
CA ILE A 215 -6.27 2.01 -10.25
C ILE A 215 -7.01 0.81 -10.86
N GLY A 216 -6.98 0.68 -12.19
CA GLY A 216 -7.67 -0.41 -12.89
C GLY A 216 -7.03 -1.80 -12.74
N SER A 217 -5.78 -1.88 -12.26
CA SER A 217 -5.07 -3.13 -11.99
C SER A 217 -4.84 -3.37 -10.49
N GLY A 218 -5.39 -2.51 -9.63
CA GLY A 218 -5.37 -2.65 -8.19
C GLY A 218 -6.47 -3.55 -7.65
N GLY A 219 -6.44 -3.78 -6.34
CA GLY A 219 -7.46 -4.50 -5.59
C GLY A 219 -7.99 -3.66 -4.41
N PRO A 220 -9.28 -3.77 -4.07
CA PRO A 220 -9.84 -3.06 -2.92
C PRO A 220 -9.32 -3.64 -1.61
N GLU A 221 -9.31 -2.83 -0.55
CA GLU A 221 -9.27 -3.37 0.80
C GLU A 221 -10.41 -4.39 0.96
N PRO A 222 -10.12 -5.64 1.37
CA PRO A 222 -11.13 -6.68 1.48
C PRO A 222 -12.23 -6.27 2.46
N MET A 223 -13.50 -6.35 2.04
CA MET A 223 -14.62 -6.12 2.93
C MET A 223 -14.91 -7.37 3.76
N PHE A 224 -14.71 -7.27 5.06
CA PHE A 224 -14.95 -8.33 6.05
C PHE A 224 -15.88 -7.81 7.15
N GLU A 225 -16.76 -8.65 7.67
CA GLU A 225 -17.57 -8.31 8.86
C GLU A 225 -16.66 -8.19 10.10
N ASP A 226 -15.73 -9.13 10.28
CA ASP A 226 -14.70 -9.06 11.32
C ASP A 226 -13.38 -8.53 10.76
N PHE A 227 -13.27 -7.20 10.70
CA PHE A 227 -12.03 -6.53 10.32
C PHE A 227 -10.83 -6.91 11.20
N LYS A 228 -11.06 -7.28 12.47
CA LYS A 228 -9.95 -7.69 13.35
C LYS A 228 -9.41 -9.05 12.95
N ALA A 229 -10.27 -9.98 12.53
CA ALA A 229 -9.83 -11.26 11.98
C ALA A 229 -9.02 -11.06 10.70
N LEU A 230 -9.47 -10.17 9.80
CA LEU A 230 -8.72 -9.77 8.60
C LEU A 230 -7.31 -9.29 8.94
N GLN A 231 -7.22 -8.30 9.83
CA GLN A 231 -5.93 -7.75 10.25
C GLN A 231 -5.07 -8.80 10.95
N ALA A 232 -5.63 -9.56 11.90
CA ALA A 232 -4.89 -10.54 12.68
C ALA A 232 -4.31 -11.66 11.81
N GLY A 233 -5.08 -12.19 10.86
CA GLY A 233 -4.63 -13.24 9.95
C GLY A 233 -3.47 -12.77 9.08
N ILE A 234 -3.65 -11.63 8.38
CA ILE A 234 -2.62 -11.14 7.45
C ILE A 234 -1.38 -10.63 8.19
N ASN A 235 -1.56 -9.83 9.25
CA ASN A 235 -0.42 -9.35 10.03
C ASN A 235 0.31 -10.51 10.71
N GLY A 236 -0.41 -11.51 11.24
CA GLY A 236 0.19 -12.71 11.83
C GLY A 236 1.12 -13.44 10.85
N ALA A 237 0.66 -13.68 9.62
CA ALA A 237 1.50 -14.28 8.59
C ALA A 237 2.73 -13.44 8.24
N ILE A 238 2.57 -12.12 8.07
CA ILE A 238 3.68 -11.19 7.79
C ILE A 238 4.72 -11.23 8.91
N GLN A 239 4.27 -11.13 10.16
CA GLN A 239 5.12 -11.12 11.34
C GLN A 239 5.85 -12.45 11.50
N GLY A 240 5.14 -13.57 11.37
CA GLY A 240 5.74 -14.91 11.41
C GLY A 240 6.79 -15.09 10.32
N MET A 241 6.56 -14.53 9.12
CA MET A 241 7.54 -14.59 8.03
C MET A 241 8.79 -13.74 8.32
N ILE A 242 8.62 -12.53 8.87
CA ILE A 242 9.74 -11.67 9.30
C ILE A 242 10.57 -12.34 10.40
N LEU A 243 9.89 -13.01 11.34
CA LEU A 243 10.52 -13.67 12.50
C LEU A 243 11.09 -15.06 12.17
N GLY A 244 10.77 -15.62 11.00
CA GLY A 244 11.20 -16.96 10.58
C GLY A 244 10.50 -18.09 11.35
N GLU A 245 9.24 -17.87 11.74
CA GLU A 245 8.45 -18.80 12.57
C GLU A 245 7.81 -19.94 11.77
N GLY A 246 7.87 -19.91 10.44
CA GLY A 246 7.30 -20.94 9.59
C GLY A 246 7.68 -20.77 8.12
N SER A 247 7.23 -21.71 7.28
CA SER A 247 7.27 -21.51 5.83
C SER A 247 6.15 -20.55 5.41
N ALA A 248 6.36 -19.82 4.30
CA ALA A 248 5.31 -18.95 3.77
C ALA A 248 4.01 -19.71 3.47
N ALA A 249 4.11 -20.97 3.00
CA ALA A 249 2.95 -21.81 2.74
C ALA A 249 2.14 -22.12 4.01
N ASP A 250 2.82 -22.47 5.12
CA ASP A 250 2.14 -22.78 6.38
C ASP A 250 1.48 -21.52 6.97
N LEU A 251 2.19 -20.38 6.96
CA LEU A 251 1.69 -19.10 7.47
C LEU A 251 0.50 -18.58 6.66
N VAL A 252 0.54 -18.71 5.33
CA VAL A 252 -0.58 -18.34 4.46
C VAL A 252 -1.79 -19.26 4.69
N ALA A 253 -1.57 -20.57 4.89
CA ALA A 253 -2.65 -21.50 5.17
C ALA A 253 -3.35 -21.17 6.50
N GLU A 254 -2.59 -20.91 7.56
CA GLU A 254 -3.12 -20.50 8.87
C GLU A 254 -3.89 -19.18 8.77
N ALA A 255 -3.33 -18.17 8.08
CA ALA A 255 -4.02 -16.91 7.86
C ALA A 255 -5.35 -17.10 7.09
N ALA A 256 -5.37 -17.97 6.09
CA ALA A 256 -6.60 -18.25 5.33
C ALA A 256 -7.68 -18.92 6.18
N GLU A 257 -7.32 -19.76 7.15
CA GLU A 257 -8.27 -20.32 8.12
C GLU A 257 -8.87 -19.22 9.01
N ILE A 258 -8.04 -18.32 9.54
CA ILE A 258 -8.50 -17.16 10.34
C ILE A 258 -9.44 -16.26 9.53
N LEU A 259 -9.10 -16.00 8.26
CA LEU A 259 -9.93 -15.22 7.36
C LEU A 259 -11.28 -15.89 7.10
N ALA A 260 -11.31 -17.21 6.90
CA ALA A 260 -12.55 -17.94 6.66
C ALA A 260 -13.49 -17.95 7.88
N GLU A 261 -12.95 -17.85 9.10
CA GLU A 261 -13.75 -17.74 10.33
C GLU A 261 -14.35 -16.34 10.53
N GLY A 262 -13.68 -15.29 10.03
CA GLY A 262 -14.08 -13.89 10.19
C GLY A 262 -14.84 -13.26 9.01
N ASN A 263 -15.05 -14.02 7.94
CA ASN A 263 -15.70 -13.59 6.70
C ASN A 263 -17.20 -13.91 6.68
#